data_AF-A0A0K8V7K2-F1
#
_entry.id   AF-A0A0K8V7K2-F1
#
_cell.length_a   1.000
_cell.length_b   1.000
_cell.length_c   1.000
_cell.angle_alpha   90.00
_cell.angle_beta   90.00
_cell.angle_gamma   90.00
#
_symmetry.space_group_name_H-M   'P 1'
#
loop_
_entity.id
_entity.type
_entity.pdbx_description
1 polymer ?
#
loop_
_entity_poly.entity_id
_entity_poly.type
_entity_poly.pdbx_seq_one_letter_code
_entity_poly.pdbx_strand_id
1 'polypeptide(L)'
;MWWTKNATIEDWFDEMVGQANILNRFANIRMEDIRGMRVPFLRIGWNRQFLMMKEFGFVYDASMVAPFSNPPLWPYTLDFKMPHTCTGINQNCPSRSYPGIWEIVINQLEVGDFTCGMIDSCPSQLNGDDVYRMLSHNFKRHYLSNRAPFGIYFHATWFNNNNYLEAFLRFMDDMQELTDVYFVTQQQVIQWMRRPTITPNLNTFEPWGCKPRQWESKEVACSIPNTCKLRSRVLQQDRYLYTCNECPIQYPWIRNEFGLD
;
A
#
# COMPACT_ATOMS: atom_id res chain seq x y z
N MET A 1 -2.02 -15.34 14.79
CA MET A 1 -2.69 -15.09 13.49
C MET A 1 -4.07 -14.47 13.74
N TRP A 2 -4.12 -13.27 14.32
CA TRP A 2 -5.41 -12.66 14.66
C TRP A 2 -6.18 -12.21 13.42
N TRP A 3 -5.55 -11.45 12.51
CA TRP A 3 -6.14 -11.00 11.24
C TRP A 3 -6.78 -12.12 10.41
N THR A 4 -6.06 -13.22 10.22
CA THR A 4 -6.47 -14.31 9.32
C THR A 4 -7.55 -15.22 9.90
N LYS A 5 -7.59 -15.41 11.22
CA LYS A 5 -8.43 -16.45 11.86
C LYS A 5 -9.45 -15.92 12.85
N ASN A 6 -9.16 -14.80 13.52
CA ASN A 6 -9.93 -14.35 14.67
C ASN A 6 -10.69 -13.04 14.41
N ALA A 7 -10.13 -12.13 13.60
CA ALA A 7 -10.75 -10.84 13.31
C ALA A 7 -12.17 -11.03 12.74
N THR A 8 -13.14 -10.41 13.41
CA THR A 8 -14.54 -10.31 13.00
C THR A 8 -14.71 -9.23 11.94
N ILE A 9 -15.89 -9.12 11.34
CA ILE A 9 -16.14 -8.05 10.35
C ILE A 9 -16.09 -6.69 11.06
N GLU A 10 -16.59 -6.63 12.28
CA GLU A 10 -16.55 -5.47 13.17
C GLU A 10 -15.10 -5.09 13.49
N ASP A 11 -14.22 -6.05 13.77
CA ASP A 11 -12.80 -5.76 13.98
C ASP A 11 -12.14 -5.19 12.70
N TRP A 12 -12.48 -5.72 11.52
CA TRP A 12 -11.99 -5.18 10.24
C TRP A 12 -12.49 -3.76 9.99
N PHE A 13 -13.73 -3.47 10.36
CA PHE A 13 -14.29 -2.12 10.30
C PHE A 13 -13.56 -1.18 11.27
N ASP A 14 -13.49 -1.53 12.55
CA ASP A 14 -12.88 -0.71 13.59
C ASP A 14 -11.40 -0.41 13.27
N GLU A 15 -10.68 -1.35 12.66
CA GLU A 15 -9.29 -1.17 12.26
C GLU A 15 -9.14 -0.35 10.97
N MET A 16 -9.77 -0.77 9.86
CA MET A 16 -9.50 -0.17 8.55
C MET A 16 -10.31 1.11 8.31
N VAL A 17 -11.60 1.10 8.64
CA VAL A 17 -12.45 2.30 8.52
C VAL A 17 -12.12 3.28 9.65
N GLY A 18 -11.85 2.79 10.86
CA GLY A 18 -11.36 3.63 11.96
C GLY A 18 -10.07 4.36 11.59
N GLN A 19 -9.11 3.70 10.94
CA GLN A 19 -7.91 4.38 10.44
C GLN A 19 -8.22 5.43 9.36
N ALA A 20 -9.14 5.14 8.44
CA ALA A 20 -9.56 6.11 7.43
C ALA A 20 -10.21 7.35 8.07
N ASN A 21 -11.03 7.16 9.11
CA ASN A 21 -11.62 8.24 9.91
C ASN A 21 -10.54 9.07 10.64
N ILE A 22 -9.52 8.42 11.22
CA ILE A 22 -8.39 9.12 11.86
C ILE A 22 -7.65 10.00 10.84
N LEU A 23 -7.34 9.46 9.66
CA LEU A 23 -6.67 10.21 8.59
C LEU A 23 -7.52 11.39 8.11
N ASN A 24 -8.82 11.17 7.91
CA ASN A 24 -9.74 12.22 7.52
C ASN A 24 -9.82 13.33 8.57
N ARG A 25 -9.97 12.96 9.85
CA ARG A 25 -10.16 13.91 10.94
C ARG A 25 -8.90 14.66 11.33
N PHE A 26 -7.73 14.01 11.35
CA PHE A 26 -6.51 14.58 11.93
C PHE A 26 -5.45 14.95 10.89
N ALA A 27 -5.57 14.49 9.65
CA ALA A 27 -4.71 14.91 8.54
C ALA A 27 -5.48 15.68 7.44
N ASN A 28 -6.79 15.92 7.61
CA ASN A 28 -7.64 16.62 6.64
C ASN A 28 -7.62 16.02 5.23
N ILE A 29 -7.38 14.70 5.13
CA ILE A 29 -7.43 13.96 3.86
C ILE A 29 -8.90 13.66 3.53
N ARG A 30 -9.36 13.94 2.31
CA ARG A 30 -10.74 13.61 1.95
C ARG A 30 -10.95 12.10 1.98
N MET A 31 -12.10 11.66 2.50
CA MET A 31 -12.41 10.23 2.55
C MET A 31 -12.40 9.59 1.14
N GLU A 32 -12.75 10.37 0.13
CA GLU A 32 -12.70 9.96 -1.28
C GLU A 32 -11.30 9.76 -1.87
N ASP A 33 -10.24 10.11 -1.15
CA ASP A 33 -8.85 9.83 -1.54
C ASP A 33 -8.30 8.57 -0.86
N ILE A 34 -8.95 8.09 0.19
CA ILE A 34 -8.54 6.90 0.95
C ILE A 34 -9.19 5.68 0.29
N ARG A 35 -8.53 5.15 -0.75
CA ARG A 35 -9.10 4.10 -1.62
C ARG A 35 -8.50 2.71 -1.44
N GLY A 36 -7.32 2.63 -0.83
CA GLY A 36 -6.56 1.40 -0.69
C GLY A 36 -6.42 0.96 0.75
N MET A 37 -6.17 -0.33 0.93
CA MET A 37 -5.68 -0.86 2.20
C MET A 37 -4.58 -1.89 1.99
N ARG A 38 -3.79 -2.11 3.05
CA ARG A 38 -2.83 -3.20 3.17
C ARG A 38 -2.87 -3.70 4.60
N VAL A 39 -3.19 -4.97 4.80
CA VAL A 39 -3.26 -5.56 6.14
C VAL A 39 -1.86 -5.70 6.76
N PRO A 40 -1.70 -5.45 8.07
CA PRO A 40 -0.46 -5.70 8.78
C PRO A 40 0.08 -7.12 8.57
N PHE A 41 1.40 -7.22 8.38
CA PHE A 41 2.14 -8.47 8.15
C PHE A 41 1.65 -9.29 6.94
N LEU A 42 0.91 -8.68 6.01
CA LEU A 42 0.32 -9.33 4.84
C LEU A 42 -0.55 -10.55 5.23
N ARG A 43 -1.21 -10.50 6.40
CA ARG A 43 -2.10 -11.55 6.92
C ARG A 43 -3.53 -11.37 6.43
N ILE A 44 -3.84 -11.98 5.29
CA ILE A 44 -5.13 -11.84 4.60
C ILE A 44 -6.27 -12.34 5.51
N GLY A 45 -7.36 -11.58 5.56
CA GLY A 45 -8.53 -11.79 6.43
C GLY A 45 -9.64 -12.64 5.85
N TRP A 46 -9.30 -13.58 4.97
CA TRP A 46 -10.28 -14.40 4.24
C TRP A 46 -11.38 -13.54 3.61
N ASN A 47 -12.61 -14.07 3.55
CA ASN A 47 -13.79 -13.39 3.02
C ASN A 47 -14.21 -12.14 3.83
N ARG A 48 -13.84 -12.03 5.11
CA ARG A 48 -14.30 -10.92 5.98
C ARG A 48 -13.66 -9.59 5.60
N GLN A 49 -12.36 -9.62 5.30
CA GLN A 49 -11.63 -8.45 4.81
C GLN A 49 -12.31 -7.84 3.58
N PHE A 50 -12.54 -8.64 2.54
CA PHE A 50 -13.09 -8.15 1.28
C PHE A 50 -14.58 -7.81 1.35
N LEU A 51 -15.32 -8.45 2.27
CA LEU A 51 -16.69 -8.04 2.57
C LEU A 51 -16.70 -6.64 3.18
N MET A 52 -15.89 -6.40 4.21
CA MET A 52 -15.73 -5.06 4.80
C MET A 52 -15.33 -4.04 3.74
N MET A 53 -14.31 -4.34 2.93
CA MET A 53 -13.88 -3.43 1.86
C MET A 53 -15.02 -3.00 0.94
N LYS A 54 -15.85 -3.97 0.54
CA LYS A 54 -16.98 -3.73 -0.36
C LYS A 54 -18.06 -2.87 0.31
N GLU A 55 -18.41 -3.16 1.55
CA GLU A 55 -19.45 -2.40 2.29
C GLU A 55 -19.01 -0.95 2.57
N PHE A 56 -17.71 -0.72 2.79
CA PHE A 56 -17.18 0.59 3.20
C PHE A 56 -16.42 1.34 2.10
N GLY A 57 -16.52 0.90 0.85
CA GLY A 57 -16.08 1.66 -0.32
C GLY A 57 -14.58 1.71 -0.57
N PHE A 58 -13.81 0.77 -0.01
CA PHE A 58 -12.43 0.55 -0.43
C PHE A 58 -12.41 0.00 -1.86
N VAL A 59 -11.46 0.47 -2.67
CA VAL A 59 -11.38 0.12 -4.10
C VAL A 59 -10.38 -1.01 -4.32
N TYR A 60 -9.31 -1.05 -3.53
CA TYR A 60 -8.27 -2.06 -3.71
C TYR A 60 -7.60 -2.52 -2.42
N ASP A 61 -7.20 -3.78 -2.42
CA ASP A 61 -6.28 -4.37 -1.46
C ASP A 61 -4.91 -4.51 -2.13
N ALA A 62 -3.85 -4.42 -1.32
CA ALA A 62 -2.48 -4.66 -1.77
C ALA A 62 -1.77 -5.54 -0.75
N SER A 63 -2.40 -6.64 -0.36
CA SER A 63 -1.94 -7.53 0.70
C SER A 63 -1.58 -8.93 0.22
N MET A 64 -2.07 -9.37 -0.94
CA MET A 64 -1.86 -10.74 -1.39
C MET A 64 -0.51 -10.88 -2.07
N VAL A 65 0.30 -11.80 -1.57
CA VAL A 65 1.55 -12.20 -2.23
C VAL A 65 1.23 -13.34 -3.20
N ALA A 66 1.58 -13.16 -4.47
CA ALA A 66 1.56 -14.24 -5.44
C ALA A 66 2.82 -15.10 -5.31
N PRO A 67 2.77 -16.41 -5.60
CA PRO A 67 3.98 -17.19 -5.80
C PRO A 67 4.85 -16.52 -6.87
N PHE A 68 6.17 -16.65 -6.72
CA PHE A 68 7.11 -16.25 -7.75
C PHE A 68 6.71 -16.81 -9.12
N SER A 69 6.71 -15.94 -10.13
CA SER A 69 6.31 -16.28 -11.49
C SER A 69 7.06 -15.41 -12.50
N ASN A 70 7.29 -15.98 -13.67
CA ASN A 70 7.78 -15.27 -14.85
C ASN A 70 6.98 -15.78 -16.07
N PRO A 71 6.10 -14.94 -16.67
CA PRO A 71 5.91 -13.52 -16.38
C PRO A 71 5.21 -13.26 -15.03
N PRO A 72 5.44 -12.07 -14.42
CA PRO A 72 4.74 -11.63 -13.21
C PRO A 72 3.26 -11.31 -13.46
N LEU A 73 2.46 -11.25 -12.40
CA LEU A 73 1.01 -11.03 -12.51
C LEU A 73 0.65 -9.55 -12.55
N TRP A 74 -0.27 -9.20 -13.45
CA TRP A 74 -0.98 -7.92 -13.39
C TRP A 74 -1.97 -7.91 -12.21
N PRO A 75 -2.33 -6.72 -11.69
CA PRO A 75 -3.48 -6.59 -10.80
C PRO A 75 -4.74 -7.21 -11.40
N TYR A 76 -5.66 -7.64 -10.56
CA TYR A 76 -6.89 -8.28 -11.01
C TYR A 76 -8.04 -7.92 -10.09
N THR A 77 -9.27 -8.07 -10.55
CA THR A 77 -10.44 -7.90 -9.69
C THR A 77 -10.80 -9.22 -9.02
N LEU A 78 -11.44 -9.12 -7.85
CA LEU A 78 -12.04 -10.25 -7.16
C LEU A 78 -13.46 -10.55 -7.65
N ASP A 79 -13.81 -10.14 -8.87
CA ASP A 79 -15.04 -10.58 -9.55
C ASP A 79 -15.02 -12.11 -9.72
N PHE A 80 -13.83 -12.66 -9.96
CA PHE A 80 -13.58 -14.08 -10.23
C PHE A 80 -12.55 -14.67 -9.26
N LYS A 81 -12.33 -15.99 -9.39
CA LYS A 81 -11.30 -16.71 -8.65
C LYS A 81 -9.91 -16.11 -8.93
N MET A 82 -9.11 -15.99 -7.87
CA MET A 82 -7.71 -15.54 -7.97
C MET A 82 -6.91 -16.36 -9.00
N PRO A 83 -6.05 -15.71 -9.82
CA PRO A 83 -5.26 -16.37 -10.85
C PRO A 83 -3.98 -17.04 -10.30
N HIS A 84 -3.87 -17.22 -8.99
CA HIS A 84 -2.73 -17.87 -8.35
C HIS A 84 -3.15 -18.58 -7.06
N THR A 85 -2.27 -19.43 -6.55
CA THR A 85 -2.47 -20.10 -5.26
C THR A 85 -2.33 -19.11 -4.10
N CYS A 86 -2.97 -19.43 -2.98
CA CYS A 86 -2.82 -18.63 -1.77
C CYS A 86 -1.44 -18.88 -1.14
N THR A 87 -0.51 -17.96 -1.34
CA THR A 87 0.88 -18.10 -0.87
C THR A 87 1.04 -17.60 0.55
N GLY A 88 1.80 -18.37 1.34
CA GLY A 88 2.21 -17.99 2.69
C GLY A 88 1.71 -18.97 3.76
N ILE A 89 2.46 -19.05 4.85
CA ILE A 89 2.18 -19.99 5.93
C ILE A 89 0.88 -19.60 6.63
N ASN A 90 -0.11 -20.50 6.65
CA ASN A 90 -1.42 -20.32 7.28
C ASN A 90 -2.18 -19.06 6.80
N GLN A 91 -2.11 -18.76 5.50
CA GLN A 91 -2.90 -17.71 4.88
C GLN A 91 -4.30 -18.20 4.51
N ASN A 92 -5.30 -17.34 4.63
CA ASN A 92 -6.66 -17.59 4.15
C ASN A 92 -7.03 -16.52 3.12
N CYS A 93 -6.85 -16.82 1.84
CA CYS A 93 -7.24 -15.94 0.74
C CYS A 93 -8.76 -16.02 0.46
N PRO A 94 -9.38 -14.98 -0.15
CA PRO A 94 -10.81 -14.99 -0.40
C PRO A 94 -11.22 -16.17 -1.29
N SER A 95 -12.43 -16.67 -1.03
CA SER A 95 -13.03 -17.82 -1.75
C SER A 95 -14.36 -17.47 -2.41
N ARG A 96 -14.87 -16.26 -2.17
CA ARG A 96 -16.09 -15.71 -2.78
C ARG A 96 -15.73 -14.56 -3.70
N SER A 97 -16.65 -14.24 -4.61
CA SER A 97 -16.54 -13.07 -5.46
C SER A 97 -16.85 -11.79 -4.67
N TYR A 98 -16.02 -10.77 -4.86
CA TYR A 98 -16.20 -9.42 -4.36
C TYR A 98 -16.13 -8.44 -5.54
N PRO A 99 -17.24 -8.31 -6.29
CA PRO A 99 -17.18 -7.57 -7.54
C PRO A 99 -16.74 -6.12 -7.38
N GLY A 100 -15.86 -5.67 -8.29
CA GLY A 100 -15.30 -4.32 -8.31
C GLY A 100 -14.13 -4.06 -7.35
N ILE A 101 -13.83 -4.97 -6.42
CA ILE A 101 -12.62 -4.87 -5.58
C ILE A 101 -11.40 -5.33 -6.38
N TRP A 102 -10.38 -4.48 -6.42
CA TRP A 102 -9.10 -4.78 -7.05
C TRP A 102 -8.12 -5.38 -6.05
N GLU A 103 -7.34 -6.36 -6.47
CA GLU A 103 -6.13 -6.80 -5.79
C GLU A 103 -4.92 -6.30 -6.59
N ILE A 104 -4.13 -5.43 -5.96
CA ILE A 104 -2.81 -5.06 -6.47
C ILE A 104 -1.80 -6.03 -5.90
N VAL A 105 -1.76 -7.18 -6.57
CA VAL A 105 -0.98 -8.34 -6.16
C VAL A 105 0.50 -8.00 -5.97
N ILE A 106 1.06 -8.49 -4.86
CA ILE A 106 2.48 -8.41 -4.55
C ILE A 106 3.18 -9.56 -5.27
N ASN A 107 3.80 -9.26 -6.41
CA ASN A 107 4.71 -10.18 -7.07
C ASN A 107 6.02 -10.29 -6.27
N GLN A 108 6.46 -11.50 -5.94
CA GLN A 108 7.71 -11.68 -5.20
C GLN A 108 8.91 -11.17 -6.01
N LEU A 109 9.84 -10.53 -5.32
CA LEU A 109 11.18 -10.28 -5.81
C LEU A 109 12.01 -11.57 -5.76
N GLU A 110 12.98 -11.69 -6.66
CA GLU A 110 14.00 -12.74 -6.67
C GLU A 110 15.35 -12.13 -6.32
N VAL A 111 16.06 -12.75 -5.39
CA VAL A 111 17.36 -12.33 -4.87
C VAL A 111 18.22 -13.58 -4.68
N GLY A 112 19.11 -13.84 -5.64
CA GLY A 112 19.82 -15.13 -5.70
C GLY A 112 18.82 -16.29 -5.78
N ASP A 113 18.92 -17.26 -4.87
CA ASP A 113 18.04 -18.43 -4.81
C ASP A 113 16.77 -18.20 -3.96
N PHE A 114 16.54 -16.97 -3.48
CA PHE A 114 15.44 -16.65 -2.58
C PHE A 114 14.40 -15.74 -3.23
N THR A 115 13.17 -15.82 -2.72
CA THR A 115 12.08 -14.93 -3.12
C THR A 115 11.39 -14.30 -1.93
N CYS A 116 10.89 -13.08 -2.10
CA CYS A 116 10.39 -12.25 -1.00
C CYS A 116 9.30 -11.29 -1.50
N GLY A 117 8.26 -11.05 -0.69
CA GLY A 117 7.18 -10.10 -1.04
C GLY A 117 7.52 -8.65 -0.73
N MET A 118 8.34 -8.41 0.30
CA MET A 118 8.82 -7.10 0.72
C MET A 118 10.35 -7.08 0.62
N ILE A 119 10.95 -5.96 0.23
CA ILE A 119 12.41 -5.85 0.06
C ILE A 119 13.17 -6.12 1.37
N ASP A 120 12.61 -5.65 2.49
CA ASP A 120 13.17 -5.83 3.84
C ASP A 120 12.97 -7.25 4.39
N SER A 121 12.18 -8.08 3.70
CA SER A 121 12.02 -9.52 4.02
C SER A 121 12.92 -10.42 3.19
N CYS A 122 13.67 -9.87 2.23
CA CYS A 122 14.56 -10.65 1.39
C CYS A 122 15.78 -11.13 2.21
N PRO A 123 16.05 -12.44 2.24
CA PRO A 123 17.20 -12.97 2.96
C PRO A 123 18.49 -12.68 2.17
N SER A 124 19.28 -11.72 2.63
CA SER A 124 20.69 -11.55 2.26
C SER A 124 21.25 -10.32 3.00
N GLN A 125 22.50 -10.43 3.47
CA GLN A 125 23.28 -9.24 3.82
C GLN A 125 23.76 -8.59 2.52
N LEU A 126 22.86 -7.89 1.84
CA LEU A 126 23.17 -7.18 0.60
C LEU A 126 24.08 -5.99 0.92
N ASN A 127 25.03 -5.69 0.05
CA ASN A 127 25.64 -4.36 -0.01
C ASN A 127 24.84 -3.45 -0.98
N GLY A 128 25.24 -2.19 -1.15
CA GLY A 128 24.55 -1.25 -2.06
C GLY A 128 24.50 -1.74 -3.51
N ASP A 129 25.60 -2.29 -4.03
CA ASP A 129 25.63 -2.83 -5.40
C ASP A 129 24.70 -4.04 -5.56
N ASP A 130 24.61 -4.90 -4.54
CA ASP A 130 23.69 -6.03 -4.55
C ASP A 130 22.23 -5.56 -4.58
N VAL A 131 21.88 -4.51 -3.82
CA VAL A 131 20.56 -3.89 -3.87
C VAL A 131 20.26 -3.33 -5.25
N TYR A 132 21.18 -2.57 -5.83
CA TYR A 132 21.00 -2.01 -7.18
C TYR A 132 20.82 -3.12 -8.23
N ARG A 133 21.64 -4.19 -8.16
CA ARG A 133 21.54 -5.35 -9.06
C ARG A 133 20.22 -6.08 -8.89
N MET A 134 19.77 -6.29 -7.65
CA MET A 134 18.47 -6.90 -7.35
C MET A 134 17.33 -6.08 -7.93
N LEU A 135 17.29 -4.76 -7.70
CA LEU A 135 16.25 -3.89 -8.26
C LEU A 135 16.25 -3.94 -9.79
N SER A 136 17.42 -3.82 -10.41
CA SER A 136 17.58 -3.87 -11.86
C SER A 136 17.17 -5.22 -12.47
N HIS A 137 17.53 -6.33 -11.82
CA HIS A 137 17.14 -7.70 -12.23
C HIS A 137 15.63 -7.87 -12.22
N ASN A 138 14.99 -7.51 -11.11
CA ASN A 138 13.54 -7.62 -10.95
C ASN A 138 12.80 -6.65 -11.88
N PHE A 139 13.29 -5.43 -12.08
CA PHE A 139 12.76 -4.51 -13.08
C PHE A 139 12.78 -5.14 -14.48
N LYS A 140 13.92 -5.68 -14.92
CA LYS A 140 14.06 -6.33 -16.23
C LYS A 140 13.11 -7.51 -16.41
N ARG A 141 12.86 -8.30 -15.36
CA ARG A 141 11.88 -9.40 -15.40
C ARG A 141 10.49 -8.88 -15.78
N HIS A 142 10.07 -7.73 -15.24
CA HIS A 142 8.79 -7.12 -15.60
C HIS A 142 8.85 -6.45 -16.98
N TYR A 143 9.86 -5.62 -17.21
CA TYR A 143 10.02 -4.77 -18.39
C TYR A 143 10.18 -5.54 -19.71
N LEU A 144 10.91 -6.66 -19.68
CA LEU A 144 11.21 -7.49 -20.85
C LEU A 144 10.18 -8.63 -21.08
N SER A 145 9.20 -8.78 -20.19
CA SER A 145 8.13 -9.78 -20.34
C SER A 145 6.77 -9.12 -20.63
N ASN A 146 5.80 -9.22 -19.73
CA ASN A 146 4.44 -8.72 -19.92
C ASN A 146 4.20 -7.31 -19.34
N ARG A 147 5.25 -6.64 -18.85
CA ARG A 147 5.21 -5.30 -18.26
C ARG A 147 4.20 -5.13 -17.10
N ALA A 148 3.90 -6.19 -16.36
CA ALA A 148 3.11 -6.08 -15.15
C ALA A 148 3.75 -5.07 -14.18
N PRO A 149 2.96 -4.29 -13.40
CA PRO A 149 3.48 -3.28 -12.49
C PRO A 149 4.59 -3.85 -11.57
N PHE A 150 5.75 -3.19 -11.57
CA PHE A 150 6.87 -3.56 -10.73
C PHE A 150 6.72 -2.90 -9.35
N GLY A 151 6.23 -3.67 -8.38
CA GLY A 151 6.02 -3.20 -7.01
C GLY A 151 7.29 -3.28 -6.17
N ILE A 152 7.71 -2.14 -5.60
CA ILE A 152 8.82 -2.04 -4.66
C ILE A 152 8.23 -1.70 -3.28
N TYR A 153 8.12 -2.69 -2.41
CA TYR A 153 7.48 -2.55 -1.10
C TYR A 153 8.51 -2.64 0.02
N PHE A 154 8.53 -1.64 0.90
CA PHE A 154 9.55 -1.48 1.95
C PHE A 154 8.99 -0.83 3.21
N HIS A 155 9.72 -1.01 4.31
CA HIS A 155 9.61 -0.17 5.51
C HIS A 155 10.69 0.92 5.50
N ALA A 156 10.37 2.13 5.95
CA ALA A 156 11.32 3.26 5.96
C ALA A 156 12.62 2.94 6.72
N THR A 157 12.54 2.12 7.78
CA THR A 157 13.69 1.67 8.58
C THR A 157 14.73 0.88 7.77
N TRP A 158 14.35 0.31 6.61
CA TRP A 158 15.29 -0.37 5.72
C TRP A 158 16.33 0.59 5.15
N PHE A 159 15.95 1.86 4.94
CA PHE A 159 16.84 2.92 4.47
C PHE A 159 17.69 3.55 5.57
N ASN A 160 17.64 3.06 6.81
CA ASN A 160 18.63 3.42 7.84
C ASN A 160 20.06 3.00 7.42
N ASN A 161 20.17 2.06 6.47
CA ASN A 161 21.41 1.79 5.77
C ASN A 161 21.57 2.74 4.58
N ASN A 162 22.48 3.72 4.71
CA ASN A 162 22.72 4.72 3.67
C ASN A 162 23.12 4.12 2.32
N ASN A 163 23.83 2.98 2.31
CA ASN A 163 24.21 2.32 1.05
C ASN A 163 22.98 1.79 0.29
N TYR A 164 21.91 1.42 1.00
CA TYR A 164 20.66 0.98 0.37
C TYR A 164 19.88 2.16 -0.21
N LEU A 165 19.89 3.30 0.50
CA LEU A 165 19.28 4.53 0.00
C LEU A 165 20.00 5.03 -1.25
N GLU A 166 21.33 5.07 -1.25
CA GLU A 166 22.13 5.47 -2.41
C GLU A 166 21.88 4.56 -3.61
N ALA A 167 21.87 3.24 -3.40
CA ALA A 167 21.57 2.26 -4.45
C ALA A 167 20.15 2.42 -5.02
N PHE A 168 19.17 2.70 -4.16
CA PHE A 168 17.79 2.93 -4.57
C PHE A 168 17.62 4.23 -5.35
N LEU A 169 18.26 5.32 -4.90
CA LEU A 169 18.29 6.60 -5.63
C LEU A 169 18.91 6.44 -7.01
N ARG A 170 20.08 5.77 -7.09
CA ARG A 170 20.73 5.44 -8.37
C ARG A 170 19.81 4.63 -9.29
N PHE A 171 19.13 3.62 -8.76
CA PHE A 171 18.15 2.86 -9.54
C PHE A 171 17.02 3.77 -10.06
N MET A 172 16.48 4.66 -9.23
CA MET A 172 15.43 5.60 -9.66
C MET A 172 15.93 6.58 -10.73
N ASP A 173 17.16 7.07 -10.64
CA ASP A 173 17.76 7.95 -11.65
C ASP A 173 17.87 7.22 -13.00
N ASP A 174 18.39 5.98 -13.01
CA ASP A 174 18.48 5.17 -14.23
C ASP A 174 17.10 4.86 -14.84
N MET A 175 16.06 4.69 -14.02
CA MET A 175 14.70 4.46 -14.50
C MET A 175 14.07 5.72 -15.11
N GLN A 176 14.44 6.91 -14.63
CA GLN A 176 13.93 8.19 -15.16
C GLN A 176 14.45 8.49 -16.57
N GLU A 177 15.61 7.94 -16.95
CA GLU A 177 16.14 8.03 -18.32
C GLU A 177 15.31 7.23 -19.33
N LEU A 178 14.45 6.31 -18.89
CA LEU A 178 13.59 5.51 -19.74
C LEU A 178 12.25 6.22 -19.99
N THR A 179 12.03 6.65 -21.23
CA THR A 179 10.83 7.42 -21.62
C THR A 179 9.49 6.69 -21.50
N ASP A 180 9.52 5.36 -21.32
CA ASP A 180 8.35 4.49 -21.20
C ASP A 180 8.19 3.87 -19.80
N VAL A 181 8.89 4.40 -18.80
CA VAL A 181 8.79 4.00 -17.38
C VAL A 181 8.22 5.15 -16.55
N TYR A 182 7.25 4.83 -15.69
CA TYR A 182 6.55 5.81 -14.87
C TYR A 182 6.47 5.34 -13.41
N PHE A 183 6.85 6.21 -12.49
CA PHE A 183 6.58 6.03 -11.06
C PHE A 183 5.20 6.57 -10.75
N VAL A 184 4.29 5.68 -10.38
CA VAL A 184 2.87 6.00 -10.16
C VAL A 184 2.37 5.41 -8.86
N THR A 185 1.29 5.98 -8.34
CA THR A 185 0.57 5.41 -7.20
C THR A 185 -0.20 4.14 -7.60
N GLN A 186 -0.52 3.33 -6.60
CA GLN A 186 -1.38 2.15 -6.74
C GLN A 186 -2.75 2.48 -7.38
N GLN A 187 -3.34 3.61 -7.02
CA GLN A 187 -4.60 4.09 -7.60
C GLN A 187 -4.44 4.43 -9.09
N GLN A 188 -3.32 5.04 -9.48
CA GLN A 188 -3.00 5.38 -10.86
C GLN A 188 -2.79 4.14 -11.74
N VAL A 189 -2.23 3.05 -11.19
CA VAL A 189 -2.19 1.75 -11.87
C VAL A 189 -3.60 1.28 -12.21
N ILE A 190 -4.52 1.29 -11.25
CA ILE A 190 -5.92 0.88 -11.47
C ILE A 190 -6.61 1.79 -12.50
N GLN A 191 -6.39 3.11 -12.42
CA GLN A 191 -6.96 4.06 -13.38
C GLN A 191 -6.48 3.76 -14.81
N TRP A 192 -5.19 3.44 -14.98
CA TRP A 192 -4.66 3.01 -16.28
C TRP A 192 -5.26 1.67 -16.72
N MET A 193 -5.40 0.70 -15.82
CA MET A 193 -6.00 -0.60 -16.17
C MET A 193 -7.48 -0.50 -16.56
N ARG A 194 -8.22 0.45 -15.97
CA ARG A 194 -9.61 0.75 -16.37
C ARG A 194 -9.71 1.43 -17.74
N ARG A 195 -8.67 2.15 -18.16
CA ARG A 195 -8.59 2.81 -19.46
C ARG A 195 -7.16 2.72 -20.03
N PRO A 196 -6.75 1.54 -20.54
CA PRO A 196 -5.39 1.34 -21.02
C PRO A 196 -5.03 2.37 -22.08
N THR A 197 -3.92 3.06 -21.84
CA THR A 197 -3.43 4.14 -22.69
C THR A 197 -2.01 3.83 -23.11
N ILE A 198 -1.74 3.85 -24.42
CA ILE A 198 -0.42 3.55 -24.98
C ILE A 198 0.59 4.66 -24.63
N THR A 199 1.87 4.30 -24.56
CA THR A 199 2.96 5.19 -24.11
C THR A 199 2.94 6.59 -24.75
N PRO A 200 2.78 6.76 -26.08
CA PRO A 200 2.78 8.10 -26.69
C PRO A 200 1.68 9.04 -26.18
N ASN A 201 0.61 8.48 -25.62
CA ASN A 201 -0.55 9.22 -25.13
C ASN A 201 -0.56 9.36 -23.59
N LEU A 202 0.40 8.75 -22.87
CA LEU A 202 0.44 8.80 -21.40
C LEU A 202 0.74 10.19 -20.86
N ASN A 203 1.47 11.01 -21.62
CA ASN A 203 1.71 12.42 -21.31
C ASN A 203 0.43 13.26 -21.17
N THR A 204 -0.66 12.84 -21.80
CA THR A 204 -1.98 13.50 -21.73
C THR A 204 -3.02 12.65 -21.00
N PHE A 205 -2.60 11.54 -20.40
CA PHE A 205 -3.47 10.66 -19.63
C PHE A 205 -3.87 11.36 -18.33
N GLU A 206 -5.08 11.92 -18.34
CA GLU A 206 -5.59 12.80 -17.30
C GLU A 206 -5.41 12.28 -15.85
N PRO A 207 -5.66 10.99 -15.53
CA PRO A 207 -5.47 10.47 -14.17
C PRO A 207 -4.01 10.45 -13.68
N TRP A 208 -3.04 10.53 -14.59
CA TRP A 208 -1.62 10.67 -14.25
C TRP A 208 -1.13 12.13 -14.35
N GLY A 209 -2.02 13.06 -14.73
CA GLY A 209 -1.68 14.47 -14.84
C GLY A 209 -1.48 15.15 -13.49
N CYS A 210 -0.51 16.06 -13.41
CA CYS A 210 -0.21 16.84 -12.21
C CYS A 210 -1.07 18.10 -12.07
N LYS A 211 -2.35 18.05 -12.44
CA LYS A 211 -3.21 19.24 -12.41
C LYS A 211 -3.34 19.77 -10.97
N PRO A 212 -3.33 21.10 -10.76
CA PRO A 212 -3.53 21.68 -9.44
C PRO A 212 -4.86 21.22 -8.87
N ARG A 213 -4.81 20.56 -7.72
CA ARG A 213 -6.01 20.23 -6.96
C ARG A 213 -6.49 21.49 -6.25
N GLN A 214 -7.81 21.71 -6.26
CA GLN A 214 -8.41 22.77 -5.45
C GLN A 214 -8.47 22.29 -4.01
N TRP A 215 -7.61 22.86 -3.16
CA TRP A 215 -7.53 22.56 -1.74
C TRP A 215 -8.39 23.53 -0.93
N GLU A 216 -9.16 23.00 0.02
CA GLU A 216 -9.78 23.81 1.05
C GLU A 216 -8.71 24.31 2.03
N SER A 217 -8.95 25.43 2.72
CA SER A 217 -7.98 26.01 3.66
C SER A 217 -7.55 25.03 4.76
N LYS A 218 -8.43 24.11 5.18
CA LYS A 218 -8.11 23.08 6.19
C LYS A 218 -7.22 21.95 5.65
N GLU A 219 -7.22 21.73 4.34
CA GLU A 219 -6.44 20.66 3.68
C GLU A 219 -4.99 21.07 3.47
N VAL A 220 -4.70 22.37 3.53
CA VAL A 220 -3.34 22.89 3.47
C VAL A 220 -2.65 22.63 4.81
N ALA A 221 -1.50 21.96 4.76
CA ALA A 221 -0.69 21.70 5.95
C ALA A 221 -0.27 23.02 6.62
N CYS A 222 -0.51 23.10 7.93
CA CYS A 222 -0.05 24.19 8.78
C CYS A 222 1.47 24.20 8.91
N SER A 223 2.06 25.39 9.11
CA SER A 223 3.51 25.52 9.31
C SER A 223 3.99 24.99 10.67
N ILE A 224 3.13 25.06 11.70
CA ILE A 224 3.43 24.59 13.05
C ILE A 224 2.27 23.69 13.50
N PRO A 225 2.48 22.36 13.61
CA PRO A 225 1.43 21.46 14.08
C PRO A 225 1.25 21.54 15.60
N ASN A 226 0.03 21.29 16.05
CA ASN A 226 -0.26 21.05 17.46
C ASN A 226 0.42 19.75 17.91
N THR A 227 1.03 19.78 19.09
CA THR A 227 1.62 18.60 19.75
C THR A 227 0.70 18.16 20.87
N CYS A 228 -0.15 17.16 20.60
CA CYS A 228 -1.16 16.69 21.53
C CYS A 228 -0.58 15.56 22.38
N LYS A 229 -0.34 15.81 23.67
CA LYS A 229 0.00 14.79 24.65
C LYS A 229 -1.28 14.16 25.19
N LEU A 230 -1.60 12.96 24.74
CA LEU A 230 -2.90 12.32 24.94
C LEU A 230 -2.76 11.02 25.73
N ARG A 231 -3.65 10.81 26.72
CA ARG A 231 -3.70 9.55 27.46
C ARG A 231 -4.34 8.47 26.58
N SER A 232 -3.68 7.32 26.44
CA SER A 232 -4.29 6.13 25.85
C SER A 232 -4.79 5.21 26.97
N ARG A 233 -6.11 4.99 27.05
CA ARG A 233 -6.72 4.04 27.99
C ARG A 233 -6.24 2.60 27.73
N VAL A 234 -6.14 2.22 26.46
CA VAL A 234 -5.77 0.86 26.03
C VAL A 234 -4.29 0.57 26.30
N LEU A 235 -3.41 1.50 25.97
CA LEU A 235 -1.96 1.31 26.17
C LEU A 235 -1.49 1.70 27.56
N GLN A 236 -2.37 2.27 28.39
CA GLN A 236 -2.08 2.76 29.74
C GLN A 236 -0.87 3.70 29.82
N GLN A 237 -0.62 4.45 28.74
CA GLN A 237 0.50 5.39 28.63
C GLN A 237 0.11 6.62 27.81
N ASP A 238 0.91 7.67 27.91
CA ASP A 238 0.73 8.87 27.12
C ASP A 238 1.31 8.65 25.72
N ARG A 239 0.60 9.17 24.72
CA ARG A 239 0.99 9.14 23.30
C ARG A 239 0.94 10.55 22.73
N TYR A 240 1.76 10.80 21.73
CA TYR A 240 1.81 12.08 21.05
C TYR A 240 1.13 11.98 19.69
N LEU A 241 0.19 12.88 19.42
CA LEU A 241 -0.43 13.07 18.12
C LEU A 241 -0.05 14.46 17.61
N TYR A 242 0.48 14.51 16.38
CA TYR A 242 0.80 15.75 15.70
C TYR A 242 -0.26 16.02 14.64
N THR A 243 -0.90 17.17 14.71
CA THR A 243 -2.00 17.52 13.78
C THR A 243 -2.13 19.03 13.64
N CYS A 244 -2.65 19.50 12.52
CA CYS A 244 -3.03 20.90 12.32
C CYS A 244 -4.39 21.24 12.93
N ASN A 245 -5.13 20.23 13.40
CA ASN A 245 -6.45 20.38 14.00
C ASN A 245 -6.34 20.49 15.53
N GLU A 246 -7.46 20.83 16.17
CA GLU A 246 -7.55 20.83 17.62
C GLU A 246 -7.22 19.46 18.22
N CYS A 247 -6.53 19.46 19.35
CA CYS A 247 -6.18 18.22 20.04
C CYS A 247 -7.47 17.52 20.54
N PRO A 248 -7.62 16.21 20.30
CA PRO A 248 -8.73 15.45 20.87
C PRO A 248 -8.57 15.30 22.39
N ILE A 249 -9.61 14.84 23.07
CA ILE A 249 -9.61 14.65 24.52
C ILE A 249 -8.75 13.42 24.89
N GLN A 250 -8.83 12.37 24.08
CA GLN A 250 -8.05 11.14 24.25
C GLN A 250 -7.32 10.72 22.98
N TYR A 251 -6.36 9.81 23.16
CA TYR A 251 -5.62 9.26 22.04
C TYR A 251 -6.55 8.44 21.14
N PRO A 252 -6.71 8.81 19.85
CA PRO A 252 -7.54 8.05 18.91
C PRO A 252 -7.10 6.59 18.82
N TRP A 253 -8.06 5.67 18.87
CA TRP A 253 -7.79 4.23 18.85
C TRP A 253 -8.97 3.45 18.28
N ILE A 254 -8.82 2.13 18.17
CA ILE A 254 -9.89 1.18 17.86
C ILE A 254 -11.11 1.47 18.74
N ARG A 255 -12.28 1.69 18.12
CA ARG A 255 -13.57 2.06 18.74
C ARG A 255 -13.61 3.43 19.44
N ASN A 256 -12.60 4.27 19.24
CA ASN A 256 -12.58 5.68 19.65
C ASN A 256 -11.72 6.48 18.65
N GLU A 257 -12.03 6.36 17.36
CA GLU A 257 -11.23 6.90 16.27
C GLU A 257 -11.20 8.44 16.24
N PHE A 258 -12.12 9.10 16.94
CA PHE A 258 -12.20 10.56 17.05
C PHE A 258 -11.65 11.10 18.38
N GLY A 259 -11.30 10.23 19.33
CA GLY A 259 -10.72 10.62 20.63
C GLY A 259 -11.65 11.47 21.49
N LEU A 260 -12.96 11.17 21.49
CA LEU A 260 -14.01 11.97 22.15
C LEU A 260 -14.28 11.56 23.61
N ASP A 261 -14.08 10.28 23.93
CA ASP A 261 -14.34 9.72 25.28
C ASP A 261 -13.26 10.05 26.31
#